data_AF-T0T1N9-F1
#
_entry.id   AF-T0T1N9-F1
#
_cell.length_a   1.000
_cell.length_b   1.000
_cell.length_c   1.000
_cell.angle_alpha   90.00
_cell.angle_beta   90.00
_cell.angle_gamma   90.00
#
_symmetry.space_group_name_H-M   'P 1'
#
loop_
_entity.id
_entity.type
_entity.pdbx_description
1 polymer ?
#
loop_
_entity_poly.entity_id
_entity_poly.type
_entity_poly.pdbx_seq_one_letter_code
_entity_poly.pdbx_strand_id
1 'polypeptide(L)'
;MINSILKKVFIIAVTISCSNLDIVEVDSNQKKNESRLNVTCPIEKKPILVYSENNKLNSIYKNYFEQSTKQSFLDHYFKWSLLQLASRPDSTTLNSKTLTYIKYDKKEYFLITTPKTLNSSSYISQLNQVRKYFKKSRTIKSYARSLDNWDFSIPVSKELAKFLDKNKVSLYKNPKLRAIAFKGNQIAKDGETIAPPKFEALVTTSQRLDQNIFETNHLFKSSKDYLCNFDKNLFSSTPLIQRRSNEIRSNFFGLFQDKDNFFITLTSANPIVDQFNKNFLSLKSQKMTNFNAAICFSKNNQELIMAKNLIHSEQLLNNILSSTDKNMSPEQILNTKRFLNLLYPERTVVEIYGRPFLQKNDQTKYYIPTLGKVDLIKYSKGFHLYKEPRTGILKCGPAKTSKN
;
A
#
# COMPACT_ATOMS: atom_id res chain seq x y z
N MET A 1 -28.89 -34.34 -50.04
CA MET A 1 -30.12 -34.58 -49.25
C MET A 1 -29.78 -35.61 -48.18
N ILE A 2 -29.63 -35.19 -46.93
CA ILE A 2 -30.65 -35.33 -45.86
C ILE A 2 -30.81 -36.81 -45.50
N ASN A 3 -30.11 -37.23 -44.45
CA ASN A 3 -30.69 -37.65 -43.14
C ASN A 3 -31.49 -38.95 -43.26
N SER A 4 -31.44 -39.91 -42.35
CA SER A 4 -30.90 -40.01 -41.00
C SER A 4 -31.41 -41.37 -40.49
N ILE A 5 -31.23 -41.63 -39.20
CA ILE A 5 -32.18 -42.42 -38.41
C ILE A 5 -31.98 -43.94 -38.51
N LEU A 6 -31.27 -44.39 -37.47
CA LEU A 6 -31.72 -45.42 -36.55
C LEU A 6 -31.37 -46.87 -36.90
N LYS A 7 -30.66 -47.44 -35.93
CA LYS A 7 -31.15 -48.48 -35.00
C LYS A 7 -30.45 -49.81 -35.14
N LYS A 8 -29.92 -50.21 -33.97
CA LYS A 8 -29.80 -51.59 -33.48
C LYS A 8 -28.62 -52.31 -34.15
N VAL A 9 -27.63 -52.83 -33.45
CA VAL A 9 -27.71 -53.76 -32.33
C VAL A 9 -26.30 -53.81 -31.70
N PHE A 10 -26.21 -53.65 -30.39
CA PHE A 10 -25.25 -54.29 -29.46
C PHE A 10 -25.54 -53.64 -28.09
N ILE A 11 -26.59 -54.01 -27.35
CA ILE A 11 -26.73 -55.26 -26.57
C ILE A 11 -25.41 -55.55 -25.85
N ILE A 12 -25.22 -54.96 -24.65
CA ILE A 12 -25.59 -55.48 -23.31
C ILE A 12 -24.46 -56.33 -22.72
N ALA A 13 -24.31 -56.17 -21.40
CA ALA A 13 -23.53 -56.96 -20.45
C ALA A 13 -22.15 -56.33 -20.15
N VAL A 14 -21.73 -56.01 -18.92
CA VAL A 14 -21.95 -56.71 -17.65
C VAL A 14 -21.73 -55.75 -16.47
N THR A 15 -22.83 -55.44 -15.78
CA THR A 15 -23.05 -55.50 -14.31
C THR A 15 -22.26 -54.64 -13.30
N ILE A 16 -22.99 -53.85 -12.50
CA ILE A 16 -23.37 -54.10 -11.08
C ILE A 16 -22.21 -53.91 -10.09
N SER A 17 -22.30 -52.84 -9.29
CA SER A 17 -22.20 -52.97 -7.82
C SER A 17 -22.72 -51.72 -7.11
N CYS A 18 -23.77 -51.95 -6.31
CA CYS A 18 -24.09 -51.37 -5.00
C CYS A 18 -24.37 -49.85 -4.91
N SER A 19 -25.37 -49.33 -4.20
CA SER A 19 -26.60 -49.82 -3.54
C SER A 19 -27.16 -48.61 -2.77
N ASN A 20 -28.46 -48.60 -2.52
CA ASN A 20 -29.23 -47.72 -1.63
C ASN A 20 -29.68 -46.38 -2.22
N LEU A 21 -30.82 -46.42 -2.89
CA LEU A 21 -31.77 -45.31 -2.87
C LEU A 21 -33.09 -45.87 -2.34
N ASP A 22 -33.47 -45.43 -1.15
CA ASP A 22 -34.81 -45.62 -0.61
C ASP A 22 -35.80 -44.95 -1.56
N ILE A 23 -36.63 -45.77 -2.20
CA ILE A 23 -37.79 -45.31 -2.96
C ILE A 23 -38.88 -45.10 -1.92
N VAL A 24 -39.05 -43.86 -1.48
CA VAL A 24 -40.32 -43.41 -0.90
C VAL A 24 -41.22 -43.04 -2.08
N GLU A 25 -42.20 -43.90 -2.37
CA GLU A 25 -43.35 -43.53 -3.18
C GLU A 25 -44.07 -42.37 -2.48
N VAL A 26 -43.95 -41.17 -3.04
CA VAL A 26 -44.80 -40.04 -2.67
C VAL A 26 -45.71 -39.74 -3.85
N ASP A 27 -46.99 -39.88 -3.56
CA ASP A 27 -48.17 -39.64 -4.38
C ASP A 27 -48.00 -38.56 -5.47
N SER A 28 -48.40 -38.96 -6.66
CA SER A 28 -48.64 -38.11 -7.82
C SER A 28 -49.77 -37.12 -7.54
N ASN A 29 -49.47 -35.97 -6.94
CA ASN A 29 -50.30 -34.76 -7.00
C ASN A 29 -49.57 -33.54 -6.42
N GLN A 30 -48.57 -33.00 -7.13
CA GLN A 30 -48.13 -31.63 -6.87
C GLN A 30 -47.52 -30.94 -8.10
N LYS A 31 -48.30 -29.96 -8.57
CA LYS A 31 -48.04 -28.82 -9.45
C LYS A 31 -46.58 -28.60 -9.90
N LYS A 32 -46.45 -28.48 -11.23
CA LYS A 32 -45.42 -27.70 -11.96
C LYS A 32 -44.91 -26.52 -11.13
N ASN A 33 -43.69 -26.62 -10.64
CA ASN A 33 -42.84 -25.49 -10.35
C ASN A 33 -41.46 -25.81 -10.93
N GLU A 34 -41.27 -25.42 -12.20
CA GLU A 34 -39.95 -25.34 -12.82
C GLU A 34 -39.14 -24.23 -12.13
N SER A 35 -38.57 -24.53 -10.96
CA SER A 35 -37.44 -23.75 -10.47
C SER A 35 -36.24 -24.11 -11.33
N ARG A 36 -35.93 -23.26 -12.32
CA ARG A 36 -34.62 -23.28 -12.99
C ARG A 36 -33.55 -23.10 -11.91
N LEU A 37 -32.97 -24.21 -11.47
CA LEU A 37 -31.76 -24.20 -10.66
C LEU A 37 -30.68 -23.50 -11.48
N ASN A 38 -30.39 -22.25 -11.14
CA ASN A 38 -29.19 -21.54 -11.57
C ASN A 38 -27.99 -22.27 -10.96
N VAL A 39 -27.57 -23.35 -11.58
CA VAL A 39 -26.30 -24.03 -11.29
C VAL A 39 -25.18 -23.19 -11.93
N THR A 40 -24.98 -21.99 -11.41
CA THR A 40 -23.72 -21.26 -11.64
C THR A 40 -22.74 -21.72 -10.58
N CYS A 41 -21.72 -22.48 -10.98
CA CYS A 41 -20.61 -22.81 -10.10
C CYS A 41 -20.05 -21.51 -9.51
N PRO A 42 -19.88 -21.41 -8.18
CA PRO A 42 -19.20 -20.27 -7.60
C PRO A 42 -17.78 -20.24 -8.16
N ILE A 43 -17.49 -19.22 -8.97
CA ILE A 43 -16.13 -18.96 -9.44
C ILE A 43 -15.31 -18.71 -8.18
N GLU A 44 -14.32 -19.58 -7.91
CA GLU A 44 -13.36 -19.36 -6.84
C GLU A 44 -12.64 -18.03 -7.08
N LYS A 45 -13.06 -16.98 -6.35
CA LYS A 45 -12.40 -15.68 -6.41
C LYS A 45 -11.10 -15.79 -5.64
N LYS A 46 -9.98 -15.57 -6.33
CA LYS A 46 -8.67 -15.44 -5.70
C LYS A 46 -8.75 -14.39 -4.58
N PRO A 47 -8.22 -14.66 -3.37
CA PRO A 47 -8.27 -13.71 -2.27
C PRO A 47 -7.46 -12.46 -2.62
N ILE A 48 -8.05 -11.29 -2.37
CA ILE A 48 -7.42 -10.00 -2.64
C ILE A 48 -7.10 -9.32 -1.32
N LEU A 49 -5.90 -8.76 -1.26
CA LEU A 49 -5.53 -7.84 -0.20
C LEU A 49 -5.44 -6.42 -0.74
N VAL A 50 -6.27 -5.55 -0.16
CA VAL A 50 -6.14 -4.09 -0.28
C VAL A 50 -5.37 -3.60 0.94
N TYR A 51 -4.33 -2.81 0.72
CA TYR A 51 -3.54 -2.25 1.80
C TYR A 51 -3.40 -0.73 1.70
N SER A 52 -3.65 -0.08 2.83
CA SER A 52 -3.23 1.27 3.21
C SER A 52 -3.25 1.36 4.74
N GLU A 53 -2.78 2.48 5.30
CA GLU A 53 -2.87 2.73 6.74
C GLU A 53 -4.33 2.91 7.23
N ASN A 54 -5.28 3.16 6.31
CA ASN A 54 -6.69 3.28 6.64
C ASN A 54 -7.41 1.94 6.45
N ASN A 55 -7.44 1.12 7.50
CA ASN A 55 -8.06 -0.21 7.47
C ASN A 55 -9.56 -0.18 7.07
N LYS A 56 -10.32 0.83 7.52
CA LYS A 56 -11.74 0.96 7.17
C LYS A 56 -11.90 1.17 5.66
N LEU A 57 -11.08 2.04 5.08
CA LEU A 57 -11.08 2.28 3.64
C LEU A 57 -10.66 1.03 2.85
N ASN A 58 -9.70 0.26 3.36
CA ASN A 58 -9.29 -1.01 2.73
C ASN A 58 -10.48 -1.97 2.61
N SER A 59 -11.29 -2.12 3.67
CA SER A 59 -12.49 -2.97 3.66
C SER A 59 -13.54 -2.48 2.67
N ILE A 60 -13.82 -1.16 2.66
CA ILE A 60 -14.77 -0.55 1.72
C ILE A 60 -14.33 -0.79 0.28
N TYR A 61 -13.04 -0.57 -0.01
CA TYR A 61 -12.51 -0.75 -1.36
C TYR A 61 -12.42 -2.22 -1.78
N LYS A 62 -12.15 -3.13 -0.84
CA LYS A 62 -12.17 -4.57 -1.11
C LYS A 62 -13.55 -5.02 -1.60
N ASN A 63 -14.62 -4.57 -0.93
CA ASN A 63 -15.99 -4.87 -1.35
C ASN A 63 -16.28 -4.30 -2.75
N TYR A 64 -15.85 -3.06 -3.01
CA TYR A 64 -15.96 -2.44 -4.34
C TYR A 64 -15.22 -3.23 -5.43
N PHE A 65 -14.01 -3.72 -5.12
CA PHE A 65 -13.24 -4.57 -6.02
C PHE A 65 -14.01 -5.85 -6.35
N GLU A 66 -14.48 -6.57 -5.33
CA GLU A 66 -15.12 -7.88 -5.49
C GLU A 66 -16.44 -7.83 -6.28
N GLN A 67 -17.12 -6.69 -6.26
CA GLN A 67 -18.33 -6.41 -7.04
C GLN A 67 -18.02 -5.98 -8.50
N SER A 68 -16.79 -5.52 -8.77
CA SER A 68 -16.38 -4.93 -10.06
C SER A 68 -15.86 -5.98 -11.06
N THR A 69 -16.68 -6.96 -11.44
CA THR A 69 -16.28 -8.12 -12.27
C THR A 69 -15.75 -7.77 -13.69
N LYS A 70 -16.05 -6.58 -14.21
CA LYS A 70 -15.65 -6.14 -15.56
C LYS A 70 -14.35 -5.32 -15.59
N GLN A 71 -13.71 -5.08 -14.45
CA GLN A 71 -12.55 -4.20 -14.36
C GLN A 71 -11.25 -5.00 -14.25
N SER A 72 -10.21 -4.52 -14.92
CA SER A 72 -8.87 -5.11 -14.83
C SER A 72 -8.16 -4.69 -13.55
N PHE A 73 -7.16 -5.48 -13.11
CA PHE A 73 -6.31 -5.16 -11.98
C PHE A 73 -5.71 -3.73 -12.06
N LEU A 74 -5.25 -3.33 -13.25
CA LEU A 74 -4.73 -1.99 -13.49
C LEU A 74 -5.79 -0.88 -13.38
N ASP A 75 -7.06 -1.17 -13.68
CA ASP A 75 -8.13 -0.19 -13.44
C ASP A 75 -8.29 0.10 -11.94
N HIS A 76 -8.15 -0.95 -11.12
CA HIS A 76 -8.13 -0.82 -9.67
C HIS A 76 -6.87 -0.14 -9.15
N TYR A 77 -5.71 -0.33 -9.79
CA TYR A 77 -4.51 0.46 -9.48
C TYR A 77 -4.77 1.97 -9.58
N PHE A 78 -5.32 2.45 -10.70
CA PHE A 78 -5.57 3.88 -10.88
C PHE A 78 -6.59 4.41 -9.88
N LYS A 79 -7.68 3.67 -9.64
CA LYS A 79 -8.72 4.05 -8.69
C LYS A 79 -8.22 4.07 -7.25
N TRP A 80 -7.52 3.02 -6.82
CA TRP A 80 -6.96 2.94 -5.47
C TRP A 80 -5.94 4.05 -5.21
N SER A 81 -5.10 4.36 -6.20
CA SER A 81 -4.14 5.46 -6.13
C SER A 81 -4.85 6.81 -5.97
N LEU A 82 -5.87 7.10 -6.79
CA LEU A 82 -6.62 8.35 -6.68
C LEU A 82 -7.28 8.55 -5.31
N LEU A 83 -7.78 7.48 -4.69
CA LEU A 83 -8.36 7.54 -3.35
C LEU A 83 -7.35 7.97 -2.27
N GLN A 84 -6.05 7.72 -2.47
CA GLN A 84 -5.03 8.10 -1.49
C GLN A 84 -4.84 9.61 -1.36
N LEU A 85 -5.14 10.38 -2.41
CA LEU A 85 -5.14 11.83 -2.36
C LEU A 85 -6.17 12.38 -1.36
N ALA A 86 -7.26 11.64 -1.12
CA ALA A 86 -8.31 11.99 -0.16
C ALA A 86 -8.07 11.38 1.22
N SER A 87 -7.56 10.15 1.30
CA SER A 87 -7.36 9.44 2.57
C SER A 87 -6.13 9.91 3.33
N ARG A 88 -5.08 10.33 2.62
CA ARG A 88 -3.78 10.71 3.17
C ARG A 88 -3.26 12.02 2.55
N PRO A 89 -4.02 13.12 2.66
CA PRO A 89 -3.69 14.41 2.04
C PRO A 89 -2.45 15.09 2.63
N ASP A 90 -1.95 14.55 3.74
CA ASP A 90 -0.76 14.99 4.44
C ASP A 90 0.54 14.42 3.88
N SER A 91 0.45 13.32 3.13
CA SER A 91 1.59 12.51 2.66
C SER A 91 1.46 12.12 1.18
N THR A 92 0.24 12.13 0.65
CA THR A 92 -0.09 11.95 -0.76
C THR A 92 -0.68 13.24 -1.31
N THR A 93 0.18 14.12 -1.81
CA THR A 93 -0.19 15.39 -2.45
C THR A 93 -0.04 15.28 -3.98
N LEU A 94 -0.63 16.22 -4.72
CA LEU A 94 -0.47 16.30 -6.19
C LEU A 94 0.99 16.37 -6.64
N ASN A 95 1.84 16.97 -5.82
CA ASN A 95 3.25 17.19 -6.05
C ASN A 95 4.14 16.34 -5.13
N SER A 96 3.64 15.20 -4.63
CA SER A 96 4.43 14.29 -3.80
C SER A 96 5.49 13.56 -4.62
N LYS A 97 6.61 13.23 -3.97
CA LYS A 97 7.57 12.27 -4.54
C LYS A 97 6.93 10.89 -4.48
N THR A 98 6.96 10.13 -5.57
CA THR A 98 6.31 8.82 -5.64
C THR A 98 7.30 7.74 -6.04
N LEU A 99 7.14 6.55 -5.49
CA LEU A 99 7.79 5.33 -5.91
C LEU A 99 6.70 4.32 -6.16
N THR A 100 6.67 3.72 -7.34
CA THR A 100 5.70 2.70 -7.71
C THR A 100 6.39 1.49 -8.29
N TYR A 101 6.01 0.33 -7.79
CA TYR A 101 6.35 -0.97 -8.35
C TYR A 101 5.06 -1.72 -8.68
N ILE A 102 4.92 -2.12 -9.94
CA ILE A 102 3.75 -2.85 -10.45
C ILE A 102 4.24 -4.10 -11.13
N LYS A 103 3.64 -5.23 -10.76
CA LYS A 103 3.69 -6.45 -11.55
C LYS A 103 2.29 -6.73 -12.08
N TYR A 104 2.16 -6.82 -13.39
CA TYR A 104 0.89 -7.10 -14.06
C TYR A 104 1.16 -7.97 -15.27
N ASP A 105 0.52 -9.13 -15.33
CA ASP A 105 0.67 -10.09 -16.43
C ASP A 105 2.14 -10.39 -16.74
N LYS A 106 2.89 -10.76 -15.69
CA LYS A 106 4.35 -11.06 -15.71
C LYS A 106 5.27 -9.92 -16.13
N LYS A 107 4.74 -8.73 -16.44
CA LYS A 107 5.52 -7.53 -16.71
C LYS A 107 5.75 -6.76 -15.42
N GLU A 108 6.98 -6.29 -15.24
CA GLU A 108 7.37 -5.50 -14.09
C GLU A 108 7.63 -4.05 -14.51
N TYR A 109 7.17 -3.12 -13.69
CA TYR A 109 7.38 -1.71 -13.88
C TYR A 109 7.78 -1.07 -12.56
N PHE A 110 8.95 -0.44 -12.56
CA PHE A 110 9.46 0.34 -11.43
C PHE A 110 9.71 1.78 -11.86
N LEU A 111 9.18 2.72 -11.09
CA LEU A 111 9.34 4.15 -11.37
C LEU A 111 9.33 4.95 -10.07
N ILE A 112 10.31 5.84 -9.94
CA ILE A 112 10.31 6.94 -8.98
C ILE A 112 10.10 8.25 -9.75
N THR A 113 9.15 9.06 -9.28
CA THR A 113 8.95 10.43 -9.78
C THR A 113 9.17 11.46 -8.69
N THR A 114 9.83 12.57 -9.03
CA THR A 114 10.09 13.69 -8.13
C THR A 114 9.61 14.99 -8.77
N PRO A 115 8.87 15.86 -8.06
CA PRO A 115 8.46 17.16 -8.59
C PRO A 115 9.69 18.06 -8.88
N LYS A 116 9.71 18.74 -10.03
CA LYS A 116 10.75 19.75 -10.31
C LYS A 116 10.47 21.06 -9.58
N THR A 117 9.20 21.46 -9.50
CA THR A 117 8.72 22.71 -8.94
C THR A 117 7.59 22.49 -7.92
N LEU A 118 7.29 23.50 -7.10
CA LEU A 118 6.16 23.49 -6.16
C LEU A 118 4.82 23.26 -6.86
N ASN A 119 4.69 23.75 -8.10
CA ASN A 119 3.47 23.64 -8.90
C ASN A 119 3.49 22.41 -9.83
N SER A 120 4.45 21.48 -9.70
CA SER A 120 4.46 20.26 -10.51
C SER A 120 3.40 19.26 -10.05
N SER A 121 2.74 18.56 -10.97
CA SER A 121 1.76 17.51 -10.65
C SER A 121 2.36 16.10 -10.73
N SER A 122 3.46 15.85 -10.02
CA SER A 122 4.22 14.60 -10.12
C SER A 122 3.42 13.33 -9.87
N TYR A 123 2.43 13.38 -8.98
CA TYR A 123 1.60 12.24 -8.66
C TYR A 123 0.74 11.80 -9.85
N ILE A 124 0.03 12.75 -10.48
CA ILE A 124 -0.82 12.44 -11.65
C ILE A 124 0.02 12.19 -12.91
N SER A 125 1.17 12.84 -13.07
CA SER A 125 2.12 12.54 -14.16
C SER A 125 2.62 11.09 -14.06
N GLN A 126 2.91 10.61 -12.85
CA GLN A 126 3.28 9.21 -12.61
C GLN A 126 2.17 8.23 -13.00
N LEU A 127 0.91 8.49 -12.61
CA LEU A 127 -0.21 7.66 -13.04
C LEU A 127 -0.34 7.61 -14.57
N ASN A 128 -0.13 8.75 -15.25
CA ASN A 128 -0.12 8.80 -16.70
C ASN A 128 1.02 7.98 -17.33
N GLN A 129 2.19 7.92 -16.71
CA GLN A 129 3.32 7.11 -17.20
C GLN A 129 3.05 5.62 -17.09
N VAL A 130 2.52 5.17 -15.95
CA VAL A 130 2.07 3.78 -15.78
C VAL A 130 1.02 3.43 -16.83
N ARG A 131 0.04 4.31 -17.05
CA ARG A 131 -1.01 4.13 -18.07
C ARG A 131 -0.42 3.96 -19.46
N LYS A 132 0.55 4.81 -19.83
CA LYS A 132 1.24 4.73 -21.13
C LYS A 132 2.05 3.44 -21.27
N TYR A 133 2.81 3.06 -20.24
CA TYR A 133 3.63 1.86 -20.23
C TYR A 133 2.79 0.59 -20.45
N PHE A 134 1.67 0.46 -19.73
CA PHE A 134 0.75 -0.67 -19.88
C PHE A 134 -0.31 -0.49 -20.98
N LYS A 135 -0.18 0.53 -21.84
CA LYS A 135 -1.06 0.81 -22.98
C LYS A 135 -2.55 0.85 -22.64
N LYS A 136 -2.91 1.40 -21.46
CA LYS A 136 -4.31 1.51 -21.02
C LYS A 136 -5.03 2.65 -21.75
N SER A 137 -6.13 2.32 -22.44
CA SER A 137 -6.90 3.25 -23.26
C SER A 137 -7.64 4.31 -22.44
N ARG A 138 -8.26 3.91 -21.32
CA ARG A 138 -8.97 4.82 -20.41
C ARG A 138 -8.03 5.83 -19.78
N THR A 139 -8.41 7.11 -19.78
CA THR A 139 -7.62 8.20 -19.18
C THR A 139 -7.72 8.21 -17.66
N ILE A 140 -6.76 8.85 -16.97
CA ILE A 140 -6.83 9.06 -15.51
C ILE A 140 -8.13 9.79 -15.10
N LYS A 141 -8.59 10.73 -15.92
CA LYS A 141 -9.87 11.41 -15.75
C LYS A 141 -11.07 10.45 -15.79
N SER A 142 -11.05 9.45 -16.67
CA SER A 142 -12.11 8.41 -16.74
C SER A 142 -12.16 7.55 -15.48
N TYR A 143 -11.01 7.19 -14.92
CA TYR A 143 -10.94 6.49 -13.62
C TYR A 143 -11.47 7.35 -12.48
N ALA A 144 -11.11 8.65 -12.48
CA ALA A 144 -11.60 9.61 -11.50
C ALA A 144 -13.13 9.78 -11.55
N ARG A 145 -13.72 9.92 -12.75
CA ARG A 145 -15.17 9.96 -12.93
C ARG A 145 -15.86 8.70 -12.42
N SER A 146 -15.23 7.53 -12.61
CA SER A 146 -15.78 6.27 -12.09
C SER A 146 -15.80 6.22 -10.56
N LEU A 147 -14.88 6.92 -9.88
CA LEU A 147 -14.92 7.09 -8.43
C LEU A 147 -15.97 8.12 -8.00
N ASP A 148 -16.13 9.21 -8.75
CA ASP A 148 -17.17 10.21 -8.46
C ASP A 148 -18.59 9.67 -8.56
N ASN A 149 -18.79 8.60 -9.36
CA ASN A 149 -20.06 7.89 -9.49
C ASN A 149 -20.26 6.77 -8.46
N TRP A 150 -19.23 6.45 -7.67
CA TRP A 150 -19.35 5.49 -6.60
C TRP A 150 -19.90 6.21 -5.37
N ASP A 151 -21.01 5.73 -4.81
CA ASP A 151 -21.55 6.26 -3.57
C ASP A 151 -20.78 5.67 -2.37
N PHE A 152 -19.91 6.48 -1.79
CA PHE A 152 -19.13 6.12 -0.61
C PHE A 152 -18.69 7.36 0.16
N SER A 153 -18.29 7.16 1.41
CA SER A 153 -17.64 8.19 2.22
C SER A 153 -16.22 7.77 2.58
N ILE A 154 -15.33 8.76 2.78
CA ILE A 154 -13.95 8.52 3.20
C ILE A 154 -13.95 8.36 4.72
N PRO A 155 -13.60 7.19 5.28
CA PRO A 155 -13.45 7.05 6.73
C PRO A 155 -12.22 7.81 7.21
N VAL A 156 -12.37 8.54 8.30
CA VAL A 156 -11.29 9.30 8.94
C VAL A 156 -10.45 8.34 9.77
N SER A 157 -9.19 8.14 9.37
CA SER A 157 -8.21 7.41 10.19
C SER A 157 -7.58 8.32 11.23
N LYS A 158 -6.86 7.73 12.19
CA LYS A 158 -6.05 8.45 13.19
C LYS A 158 -5.11 9.49 12.58
N GLU A 159 -4.44 9.16 11.48
CA GLU A 159 -3.51 10.04 10.77
C GLU A 159 -4.24 11.19 10.10
N LEU A 160 -5.39 10.91 9.47
CA LEU A 160 -6.23 11.95 8.86
C LEU A 160 -6.82 12.87 9.93
N ALA A 161 -7.31 12.34 11.05
CA ALA A 161 -7.81 13.13 12.18
C ALA A 161 -6.74 14.09 12.73
N LYS A 162 -5.51 13.58 12.94
CA LYS A 162 -4.37 14.42 13.34
C LYS A 162 -4.06 15.52 12.33
N PHE A 163 -4.15 15.20 11.03
CA PHE A 163 -3.97 16.18 9.98
C PHE A 163 -5.06 17.26 10.00
N LEU A 164 -6.32 16.87 10.13
CA LEU A 164 -7.45 17.78 10.19
C LEU A 164 -7.30 18.72 11.40
N ASP A 165 -7.06 18.18 12.60
CA ASP A 165 -6.91 18.95 13.82
C ASP A 165 -5.75 19.96 13.75
N LYS A 166 -4.57 19.53 13.25
CA LYS A 166 -3.42 20.42 13.06
C LYS A 166 -3.73 21.62 12.14
N ASN A 167 -4.62 21.45 11.17
CA ASN A 167 -4.94 22.47 10.17
C ASN A 167 -6.34 23.09 10.36
N LYS A 168 -6.99 22.89 11.50
CA LYS A 168 -8.39 23.24 11.73
C LYS A 168 -8.72 24.70 11.39
N VAL A 169 -7.84 25.63 11.74
CA VAL A 169 -8.05 27.08 11.52
C VAL A 169 -8.12 27.39 10.03
N SER A 170 -7.18 26.87 9.25
CA SER A 170 -7.10 27.12 7.81
C SER A 170 -8.18 26.39 7.03
N LEU A 171 -8.57 25.19 7.49
CA LEU A 171 -9.72 24.47 6.96
C LEU A 171 -11.03 25.24 7.21
N TYR A 172 -11.21 25.82 8.40
CA TYR A 172 -12.41 26.57 8.76
C TYR A 172 -12.57 27.87 7.95
N LYS A 173 -11.47 28.55 7.66
CA LYS A 173 -11.45 29.80 6.85
C LYS A 173 -11.87 29.59 5.39
N ASN A 174 -11.74 28.38 4.85
CA ASN A 174 -12.14 28.07 3.48
C ASN A 174 -13.52 27.38 3.47
N PRO A 175 -14.58 28.00 2.92
CA PRO A 175 -15.93 27.43 2.94
C PRO A 175 -16.05 26.03 2.34
N LYS A 176 -15.30 25.74 1.26
CA LYS A 176 -15.33 24.44 0.60
C LYS A 176 -14.64 23.36 1.43
N LEU A 177 -13.51 23.69 2.06
CA LEU A 177 -12.79 22.73 2.92
C LEU A 177 -13.51 22.54 4.24
N ARG A 178 -14.14 23.59 4.77
CA ARG A 178 -15.00 23.52 5.95
C ARG A 178 -16.14 22.53 5.74
N ALA A 179 -16.83 22.59 4.60
CA ALA A 179 -17.93 21.68 4.27
C ALA A 179 -17.49 20.19 4.20
N ILE A 180 -16.21 19.92 3.94
CA ILE A 180 -15.67 18.55 3.90
C ILE A 180 -15.19 18.10 5.28
N ALA A 181 -14.46 18.96 5.98
CA ALA A 181 -13.74 18.61 7.21
C ALA A 181 -14.53 18.81 8.51
N PHE A 182 -15.61 19.60 8.49
CA PHE A 182 -16.39 19.94 9.68
C PHE A 182 -17.83 19.43 9.59
N LYS A 183 -18.35 18.99 10.75
CA LYS A 183 -19.76 18.72 10.98
C LYS A 183 -20.28 19.80 11.93
N GLY A 184 -20.94 20.81 11.38
CA GLY A 184 -21.27 22.04 12.10
C GLY A 184 -20.00 22.81 12.49
N ASN A 185 -19.73 22.89 13.79
CA ASN A 185 -18.55 23.57 14.36
C ASN A 185 -17.46 22.60 14.84
N GLN A 186 -17.68 21.29 14.71
CA GLN A 186 -16.72 20.27 15.14
C GLN A 186 -15.96 19.73 13.93
N ILE A 187 -14.64 19.59 14.07
CA ILE A 187 -13.81 18.95 13.06
C ILE A 187 -13.96 17.44 13.11
N ALA A 188 -13.93 16.77 11.95
CA ALA A 188 -14.09 15.33 11.87
C ALA A 188 -12.97 14.59 12.62
N LYS A 189 -13.35 13.57 13.39
CA LYS A 189 -12.50 12.79 14.28
C LYS A 189 -12.25 11.38 13.75
N ASP A 190 -11.27 10.70 14.32
CA ASP A 190 -10.97 9.30 14.02
C ASP A 190 -12.21 8.42 14.19
N GLY A 191 -12.47 7.57 13.21
CA GLY A 191 -13.62 6.69 13.16
C GLY A 191 -14.85 7.25 12.46
N GLU A 192 -14.93 8.57 12.26
CA GLU A 192 -15.99 9.22 11.49
C GLU A 192 -15.77 9.11 9.97
N THR A 193 -16.59 9.81 9.19
CA THR A 193 -16.51 9.88 7.73
C THR A 193 -16.58 11.33 7.25
N ILE A 194 -15.95 11.58 6.09
CA ILE A 194 -16.03 12.83 5.33
C ILE A 194 -16.48 12.56 3.89
N ALA A 195 -17.07 13.55 3.25
CA ALA A 195 -17.46 13.46 1.85
C ALA A 195 -16.21 13.31 0.94
N PRO A 196 -16.23 12.42 -0.07
CA PRO A 196 -15.14 12.32 -1.00
C PRO A 196 -15.02 13.61 -1.84
N PRO A 197 -13.79 14.05 -2.17
CA PRO A 197 -13.63 15.13 -3.13
C PRO A 197 -14.11 14.69 -4.52
N LYS A 198 -14.51 15.64 -5.37
CA LYS A 198 -14.72 15.36 -6.80
C LYS A 198 -13.37 15.07 -7.47
N PHE A 199 -13.06 13.79 -7.67
CA PHE A 199 -11.80 13.32 -8.23
C PHE A 199 -11.60 13.79 -9.68
N GLU A 200 -12.65 13.84 -10.50
CA GLU A 200 -12.57 14.35 -11.87
C GLU A 200 -12.09 15.81 -11.88
N ALA A 201 -12.63 16.63 -10.98
CA ALA A 201 -12.23 18.02 -10.83
C ALA A 201 -10.78 18.15 -10.32
N LEU A 202 -10.36 17.27 -9.42
CA LEU A 202 -8.99 17.21 -8.91
C LEU A 202 -8.00 16.89 -10.04
N VAL A 203 -8.26 15.85 -10.83
CA VAL A 203 -7.41 15.47 -11.98
C VAL A 203 -7.41 16.56 -13.06
N THR A 204 -8.56 17.19 -13.31
CA THR A 204 -8.61 18.30 -14.28
C THR A 204 -7.80 19.51 -13.81
N THR A 205 -7.83 19.81 -12.51
CA THR A 205 -7.02 20.88 -11.93
C THR A 205 -5.53 20.55 -12.04
N SER A 206 -5.15 19.28 -11.80
CA SER A 206 -3.76 18.84 -11.87
C SER A 206 -3.18 18.85 -13.28
N GLN A 207 -4.02 18.78 -14.32
CA GLN A 207 -3.58 18.89 -15.72
C GLN A 207 -3.13 20.32 -16.08
N ARG A 208 -3.59 21.33 -15.34
CA ARG A 208 -3.17 22.74 -15.50
C ARG A 208 -1.86 23.05 -14.77
N LEU A 209 -1.41 22.13 -13.93
CA LEU A 209 -0.13 22.22 -13.22
C LEU A 209 1.02 21.78 -14.12
N ASP A 210 2.23 22.18 -13.75
CA ASP A 210 3.46 21.81 -14.45
C ASP A 210 3.62 20.28 -14.46
N GLN A 211 3.83 19.70 -15.65
CA GLN A 211 4.01 18.25 -15.80
C GLN A 211 5.49 17.84 -15.77
N ASN A 212 6.40 18.80 -15.60
CA ASN A 212 7.82 18.52 -15.52
C ASN A 212 8.18 17.80 -14.22
N ILE A 213 8.75 16.61 -14.37
CA ILE A 213 9.17 15.76 -13.25
C ILE A 213 10.57 15.20 -13.52
N PHE A 214 11.26 14.81 -12.46
CA PHE A 214 12.42 13.93 -12.55
C PHE A 214 11.96 12.49 -12.42
N GLU A 215 12.49 11.62 -13.27
CA GLU A 215 12.16 10.20 -13.32
C GLU A 215 13.43 9.38 -13.10
N THR A 216 13.31 8.33 -12.31
CA THR A 216 14.34 7.29 -12.23
C THR A 216 13.69 5.93 -12.07
N ASN A 217 14.17 4.97 -12.85
CA ASN A 217 13.81 3.56 -12.76
C ASN A 217 14.94 2.73 -12.14
N HIS A 218 15.94 3.39 -11.56
CA HIS A 218 17.14 2.73 -11.05
C HIS A 218 16.91 2.16 -9.64
N LEU A 219 17.35 0.93 -9.43
CA LEU A 219 17.46 0.29 -8.13
C LEU A 219 18.93 -0.08 -7.89
N PHE A 220 19.41 0.21 -6.69
CA PHE A 220 20.77 -0.07 -6.28
C PHE A 220 20.88 -1.50 -5.73
N LYS A 221 21.93 -2.22 -6.13
CA LYS A 221 22.21 -3.55 -5.58
C LYS A 221 22.73 -3.41 -4.16
N SER A 222 22.01 -3.98 -3.20
CA SER A 222 22.40 -4.07 -1.81
C SER A 222 23.12 -5.39 -1.51
N SER A 223 23.49 -5.58 -0.24
CA SER A 223 24.05 -6.83 0.29
C SER A 223 23.07 -7.99 0.07
N LYS A 224 23.61 -9.20 -0.13
CA LYS A 224 22.84 -10.47 -0.13
C LYS A 224 21.65 -10.49 -1.11
N ASP A 225 21.86 -9.98 -2.33
CA ASP A 225 20.92 -10.07 -3.45
C ASP A 225 19.59 -9.30 -3.24
N TYR A 226 19.63 -8.12 -2.61
CA TYR A 226 18.50 -7.17 -2.59
C TYR A 226 18.71 -6.02 -3.58
N LEU A 227 17.61 -5.48 -4.10
CA LEU A 227 17.56 -4.27 -4.95
C LEU A 227 16.81 -3.17 -4.19
N CYS A 228 17.46 -2.05 -3.90
CA CYS A 228 16.94 -0.99 -3.03
C CYS A 228 16.77 0.34 -3.75
N ASN A 229 15.86 1.19 -3.26
CA ASN A 229 15.71 2.57 -3.76
C ASN A 229 16.77 3.55 -3.24
N PHE A 230 17.83 3.05 -2.60
CA PHE A 230 18.93 3.83 -2.04
C PHE A 230 20.25 3.08 -2.23
N ASP A 231 21.33 3.84 -2.37
CA ASP A 231 22.67 3.27 -2.46
C ASP A 231 23.21 2.90 -1.07
N LYS A 232 23.53 1.62 -0.86
CA LYS A 232 24.11 1.14 0.40
C LYS A 232 25.50 1.71 0.67
N ASN A 233 26.24 2.10 -0.36
CA ASN A 233 27.62 2.59 -0.22
C ASN A 233 27.67 3.92 0.51
N LEU A 234 26.57 4.69 0.49
CA LEU A 234 26.40 5.92 1.27
C LEU A 234 26.35 5.68 2.79
N PHE A 235 26.25 4.42 3.23
CA PHE A 235 26.10 4.04 4.63
C PHE A 235 27.21 3.11 5.13
N SER A 236 28.13 2.66 4.27
CA SER A 236 29.13 1.63 4.61
C SER A 236 30.46 2.16 5.15
N SER A 237 30.87 3.39 4.81
CA SER A 237 32.21 3.92 5.16
C SER A 237 32.17 5.16 6.06
N THR A 238 31.14 6.00 5.93
CA THR A 238 30.84 7.12 6.87
C THR A 238 29.42 7.57 6.57
N PRO A 239 28.47 7.56 7.51
CA PRO A 239 27.08 7.87 7.20
C PRO A 239 26.95 9.36 6.83
N LEU A 240 26.65 9.65 5.56
CA LEU A 240 26.22 10.98 5.15
C LEU A 240 24.85 11.28 5.78
N ILE A 241 24.84 11.79 7.01
CA ILE A 241 23.64 12.37 7.59
C ILE A 241 23.44 13.74 6.98
N GLN A 242 22.70 13.78 5.88
CA GLN A 242 22.04 15.03 5.50
C GLN A 242 21.03 15.35 6.61
N ARG A 243 21.04 16.59 7.13
CA ARG A 243 19.92 17.12 7.94
C ARG A 243 18.64 16.89 7.15
N ARG A 244 17.84 15.93 7.58
CA ARG A 244 16.57 15.57 6.94
C ARG A 244 15.45 16.12 7.81
N SER A 245 14.50 16.81 7.18
CA SER A 245 13.39 17.44 7.90
C SER A 245 12.44 16.38 8.48
N ASN A 246 12.03 16.61 9.72
CA ASN A 246 11.00 15.83 10.41
C ASN A 246 9.60 16.02 9.78
N GLU A 247 9.44 16.99 8.87
CA GLU A 247 8.14 17.34 8.28
C GLU A 247 7.75 16.45 7.11
N ILE A 248 8.68 15.65 6.57
CA ILE A 248 8.37 14.73 5.49
C ILE A 248 7.53 13.56 6.02
N ARG A 249 6.33 13.43 5.48
CA ARG A 249 5.37 12.36 5.76
C ARG A 249 5.32 11.39 4.60
N SER A 250 5.21 10.10 4.89
CA SER A 250 5.09 9.05 3.89
C SER A 250 3.76 8.30 4.01
N ASN A 251 3.28 7.78 2.88
CA ASN A 251 2.15 6.87 2.81
C ASN A 251 2.52 5.66 1.96
N PHE A 252 2.16 4.47 2.44
CA PHE A 252 2.33 3.22 1.71
C PHE A 252 0.97 2.59 1.48
N PHE A 253 0.70 2.23 0.23
CA PHE A 253 -0.51 1.56 -0.18
C PHE A 253 -0.24 0.59 -1.32
N GLY A 254 -1.10 -0.41 -1.46
CA GLY A 254 -0.96 -1.45 -2.48
C GLY A 254 -2.22 -2.27 -2.65
N LEU A 255 -2.22 -3.08 -3.71
CA LEU A 255 -3.25 -4.07 -4.02
C LEU A 255 -2.54 -5.35 -4.44
N PHE A 256 -2.97 -6.47 -3.90
CA PHE A 256 -2.35 -7.77 -4.12
C PHE A 256 -3.42 -8.79 -4.48
N GLN A 257 -3.39 -9.27 -5.71
CA GLN A 257 -4.32 -10.29 -6.21
C GLN A 257 -3.62 -11.65 -6.33
N ASP A 258 -2.43 -11.67 -6.91
CA ASP A 258 -1.55 -12.84 -6.95
C ASP A 258 -0.09 -12.44 -7.24
N LYS A 259 0.79 -13.44 -7.37
CA LYS A 259 2.24 -13.24 -7.61
C LYS A 259 2.56 -12.49 -8.91
N ASP A 260 1.63 -12.42 -9.85
CA ASP A 260 1.81 -11.79 -11.17
C ASP A 260 0.97 -10.52 -11.32
N ASN A 261 0.08 -10.23 -10.37
CA ASN A 261 -0.81 -9.08 -10.34
C ASN A 261 -0.80 -8.44 -8.94
N PHE A 262 0.13 -7.51 -8.76
CA PHE A 262 0.19 -6.69 -7.56
C PHE A 262 0.80 -5.32 -7.85
N PHE A 263 0.57 -4.37 -6.95
CA PHE A 263 1.35 -3.14 -6.92
C PHE A 263 1.58 -2.64 -5.51
N ILE A 264 2.66 -1.87 -5.41
CA ILE A 264 3.09 -1.13 -4.23
C ILE A 264 3.38 0.29 -4.68
N THR A 265 2.80 1.25 -3.98
CA THR A 265 3.13 2.66 -4.14
C THR A 265 3.46 3.27 -2.79
N LEU A 266 4.55 4.03 -2.78
CA LEU A 266 5.03 4.81 -1.66
C LEU A 266 5.06 6.28 -2.09
N THR A 267 4.46 7.14 -1.28
CA THR A 267 4.52 8.59 -1.47
C THR A 267 5.30 9.24 -0.34
N SER A 268 5.90 10.38 -0.61
CA SER A 268 6.47 11.25 0.41
C SER A 268 6.22 12.71 0.06
N ALA A 269 5.74 13.46 1.06
CA ALA A 269 5.41 14.87 0.94
C ALA A 269 5.93 15.64 2.15
N ASN A 270 6.35 16.87 1.92
CA ASN A 270 6.71 17.88 2.91
C ASN A 270 5.65 18.98 2.83
N PRO A 271 4.45 18.74 3.39
CA PRO A 271 3.31 19.63 3.23
C PRO A 271 3.59 21.03 3.79
N ILE A 272 3.29 22.06 3.00
CA ILE A 272 3.27 23.45 3.48
C ILE A 272 1.96 23.67 4.20
N VAL A 273 2.05 23.92 5.50
CA VAL A 273 0.90 24.26 6.35
C VAL A 273 0.21 25.50 5.76
N ASP A 274 -1.12 25.51 5.78
CA ASP A 274 -1.97 26.60 5.27
C ASP A 274 -2.01 26.82 3.75
N GLN A 275 -1.23 26.08 2.95
CA GLN A 275 -1.31 26.12 1.48
C GLN A 275 -2.13 24.96 0.91
N PHE A 276 -3.44 25.07 1.04
CA PHE A 276 -4.39 24.14 0.44
C PHE A 276 -4.61 24.43 -1.04
N ASN A 277 -4.87 23.36 -1.80
CA ASN A 277 -5.61 23.51 -3.04
C ASN A 277 -7.02 23.99 -2.71
N LYS A 278 -7.43 25.15 -3.22
CA LYS A 278 -8.65 25.89 -2.81
C LYS A 278 -9.93 25.05 -2.73
N ASN A 279 -10.02 23.95 -3.48
CA ASN A 279 -11.20 23.11 -3.60
C ASN A 279 -11.05 21.69 -3.02
N PHE A 280 -9.87 21.31 -2.54
CA PHE A 280 -9.59 19.92 -2.16
C PHE A 280 -8.80 19.85 -0.85
N LEU A 281 -9.08 18.85 -0.02
CA LEU A 281 -8.22 18.49 1.11
C LEU A 281 -6.92 17.90 0.55
N SER A 282 -6.04 18.74 0.00
CA SER A 282 -4.73 18.34 -0.48
C SER A 282 -3.81 19.55 -0.34
N LEU A 283 -2.75 19.38 0.45
CA LEU A 283 -1.75 20.42 0.65
C LEU A 283 -0.80 20.48 -0.55
N LYS A 284 -0.21 21.66 -0.77
CA LYS A 284 1.02 21.77 -1.56
C LYS A 284 2.19 21.23 -0.75
N SER A 285 3.06 20.45 -1.38
CA SER A 285 4.33 19.99 -0.76
C SER A 285 5.50 20.85 -1.20
N GLN A 286 6.42 21.19 -0.31
CA GLN A 286 7.71 21.74 -0.71
C GLN A 286 8.46 20.74 -1.63
N LYS A 287 9.40 21.26 -2.43
CA LYS A 287 10.31 20.43 -3.20
C LYS A 287 11.13 19.57 -2.24
N MET A 288 11.22 18.28 -2.55
CA MET A 288 11.98 17.32 -1.74
C MET A 288 12.93 16.54 -2.62
N THR A 289 14.17 16.43 -2.16
CA THR A 289 15.17 15.53 -2.72
C THR A 289 15.09 14.13 -2.09
N ASN A 290 14.70 14.06 -0.81
CA ASN A 290 14.79 12.85 0.01
C ASN A 290 13.46 12.11 0.18
N PHE A 291 13.53 10.80 0.41
CA PHE A 291 12.42 9.94 0.83
C PHE A 291 12.57 9.64 2.33
N ASN A 292 11.53 9.80 3.16
CA ASN A 292 11.52 9.27 4.54
C ASN A 292 11.00 7.83 4.58
N ALA A 293 11.36 7.05 3.57
CA ALA A 293 11.01 5.66 3.45
C ALA A 293 12.01 4.95 2.53
N ALA A 294 12.37 3.74 2.92
CA ALA A 294 13.31 2.90 2.21
C ALA A 294 12.62 1.58 1.88
N ILE A 295 12.87 1.08 0.67
CA ILE A 295 12.25 -0.13 0.15
C ILE A 295 13.31 -0.96 -0.57
N CYS A 296 13.34 -2.26 -0.28
CA CYS A 296 14.24 -3.22 -0.90
C CYS A 296 13.49 -4.47 -1.33
N PHE A 297 13.68 -4.86 -2.59
CA PHE A 297 13.11 -6.05 -3.22
C PHE A 297 14.15 -7.17 -3.16
N SER A 298 13.75 -8.38 -2.81
CA SER A 298 14.62 -9.54 -2.97
C SER A 298 14.80 -9.84 -4.46
N LYS A 299 15.98 -10.27 -4.90
CA LYS A 299 16.29 -10.53 -6.33
C LYS A 299 15.40 -11.59 -6.98
N ASN A 300 14.80 -12.48 -6.19
CA ASN A 300 13.83 -13.44 -6.70
C ASN A 300 12.42 -12.82 -6.89
N ASN A 301 12.25 -11.53 -6.57
CA ASN A 301 10.98 -10.83 -6.50
C ASN A 301 9.94 -11.66 -5.75
N GLN A 302 10.30 -12.08 -4.54
CA GLN A 302 9.41 -12.87 -3.67
C GLN A 302 9.10 -12.16 -2.37
N GLU A 303 9.93 -11.20 -2.00
CA GLU A 303 9.88 -10.51 -0.72
C GLU A 303 10.24 -9.03 -0.92
N LEU A 304 9.59 -8.19 -0.14
CA LEU A 304 9.82 -6.77 -0.06
C LEU A 304 10.00 -6.40 1.41
N ILE A 305 11.04 -5.63 1.73
CA ILE A 305 11.24 -5.08 3.06
C ILE A 305 11.18 -3.55 2.97
N MET A 306 10.46 -2.92 3.89
CA MET A 306 10.32 -1.48 3.90
C MET A 306 10.38 -0.87 5.29
N ALA A 307 11.12 0.24 5.39
CA ALA A 307 11.11 1.14 6.53
C ALA A 307 10.39 2.42 6.12
N LYS A 308 9.43 2.92 6.92
CA LYS A 308 8.58 4.06 6.56
C LYS A 308 8.41 5.06 7.69
N ASN A 309 8.24 6.33 7.33
CA ASN A 309 8.06 7.46 8.26
C ASN A 309 9.26 7.63 9.20
N LEU A 310 10.46 7.32 8.72
CA LEU A 310 11.70 7.48 9.48
C LEU A 310 12.73 8.24 8.64
N ILE A 311 13.34 9.21 9.29
CA ILE A 311 14.36 10.10 8.71
C ILE A 311 15.55 9.30 8.19
N HIS A 312 15.91 8.21 8.88
CA HIS A 312 17.04 7.34 8.56
C HIS A 312 16.58 5.95 8.10
N SER A 313 15.47 5.88 7.36
CA SER A 313 14.89 4.61 6.87
C SER A 313 15.91 3.77 6.09
N GLU A 314 16.75 4.40 5.28
CA GLU A 314 17.76 3.75 4.44
C GLU A 314 18.87 3.12 5.28
N GLN A 315 19.41 3.86 6.25
CA GLN A 315 20.43 3.33 7.16
C GLN A 315 19.87 2.17 7.99
N LEU A 316 18.64 2.32 8.50
CA LEU A 316 17.96 1.26 9.25
C LEU A 316 17.83 -0.02 8.41
N LEU A 317 17.35 0.12 7.18
CA LEU A 317 17.12 -1.01 6.28
C LEU A 317 18.45 -1.62 5.82
N ASN A 318 19.47 -0.80 5.52
CA ASN A 318 20.81 -1.27 5.20
C ASN A 318 21.41 -2.12 6.33
N ASN A 319 21.24 -1.68 7.57
CA ASN A 319 21.74 -2.38 8.75
C ASN A 319 21.07 -3.76 8.88
N ILE A 320 19.74 -3.81 8.78
CA ILE A 320 18.98 -5.08 8.81
C ILE A 320 19.47 -6.03 7.72
N LEU A 321 19.57 -5.55 6.48
CA LEU A 321 19.97 -6.37 5.33
C LEU A 321 21.41 -6.88 5.44
N SER A 322 22.31 -6.07 6.00
CA SER A 322 23.71 -6.46 6.20
C SER A 322 23.85 -7.57 7.25
N SER A 323 23.01 -7.53 8.30
CA SER A 323 22.96 -8.56 9.36
C SER A 323 22.10 -9.78 9.04
N THR A 324 21.25 -9.73 8.01
CA THR A 324 20.30 -10.80 7.68
C THR A 324 20.97 -11.91 6.89
N ASP A 325 20.98 -13.17 7.34
CA ASP A 325 21.48 -14.28 6.51
C ASP A 325 20.47 -14.75 5.46
N LYS A 326 20.96 -15.34 4.36
CA LYS A 326 20.13 -15.76 3.21
C LYS A 326 18.99 -16.71 3.60
N ASN A 327 19.14 -17.44 4.70
CA ASN A 327 18.18 -18.45 5.17
C ASN A 327 17.27 -17.94 6.31
N MET A 328 17.36 -16.67 6.70
CA MET A 328 16.53 -16.14 7.79
C MET A 328 15.06 -16.06 7.39
N SER A 329 14.17 -16.46 8.29
CA SER A 329 12.73 -16.29 8.10
C SER A 329 12.33 -14.81 8.19
N PRO A 330 11.20 -14.38 7.58
CA PRO A 330 10.69 -13.02 7.71
C PRO A 330 10.63 -12.49 9.15
N GLU A 331 10.21 -13.32 10.10
CA GLU A 331 10.14 -12.98 11.52
C GLU A 331 11.54 -12.77 12.11
N GLN A 332 12.53 -13.56 11.69
CA GLN A 332 13.91 -13.39 12.11
C GLN A 332 14.52 -12.11 11.56
N ILE A 333 14.24 -11.78 10.29
CA ILE A 333 14.65 -10.52 9.65
C ILE A 333 14.08 -9.33 10.43
N LEU A 334 12.77 -9.34 10.68
CA LEU A 334 12.11 -8.29 11.44
C LEU A 334 12.68 -8.17 12.86
N ASN A 335 12.94 -9.30 13.53
CA ASN A 335 13.51 -9.35 14.88
C ASN A 335 15.02 -9.10 14.95
N THR A 336 15.65 -8.61 13.89
CA THR A 336 17.07 -8.22 13.94
C THR A 336 17.24 -6.94 14.76
N LYS A 337 18.26 -6.89 15.63
CA LYS A 337 18.57 -5.70 16.44
C LYS A 337 19.05 -4.58 15.54
N ARG A 338 18.37 -3.43 15.62
CA ARG A 338 18.60 -2.29 14.74
C ARG A 338 19.49 -1.26 15.42
N PHE A 339 20.21 -0.50 14.61
CA PHE A 339 21.01 0.61 15.09
C PHE A 339 21.02 1.76 14.09
N LEU A 340 21.37 2.95 14.56
CA LEU A 340 21.72 4.11 13.76
C LEU A 340 23.05 4.68 14.26
N ASN A 341 23.97 4.95 13.36
CA ASN A 341 25.18 5.70 13.64
C ASN A 341 24.92 7.17 13.35
N LEU A 342 25.12 8.02 14.35
CA LEU A 342 24.99 9.47 14.29
C LEU A 342 26.37 10.12 14.37
N LEU A 343 26.59 11.24 13.66
CA LEU A 343 27.89 11.92 13.62
C LEU A 343 28.00 13.16 14.52
N TYR A 344 26.88 13.74 14.95
CA TYR A 344 26.87 15.01 15.69
C TYR A 344 25.98 14.93 16.94
N PRO A 345 26.51 14.49 18.10
CA PRO A 345 27.84 13.90 18.31
C PRO A 345 27.96 12.49 17.74
N GLU A 346 29.18 11.99 17.58
CA GLU A 346 29.45 10.60 17.19
C GLU A 346 28.91 9.64 18.25
N ARG A 347 27.89 8.85 17.88
CA ARG A 347 27.28 7.87 18.78
C ARG A 347 26.50 6.82 17.99
N THR A 348 26.35 5.66 18.58
CA THR A 348 25.45 4.62 18.07
C THR A 348 24.19 4.58 18.93
N VAL A 349 23.03 4.71 18.31
CA VAL A 349 21.74 4.45 18.95
C VAL A 349 21.31 3.04 18.57
N VAL A 350 21.05 2.17 19.55
CA VAL A 350 20.74 0.76 19.34
C VAL A 350 19.37 0.45 19.95
N GLU A 351 18.56 -0.35 19.26
CA GLU A 351 17.34 -0.89 19.85
C GLU A 351 17.68 -1.85 21.01
N ILE A 352 16.93 -1.83 22.10
CA ILE A 352 17.13 -2.75 23.23
C ILE A 352 16.82 -4.19 22.78
N TYR A 353 15.77 -4.36 21.99
CA TYR A 353 15.23 -5.66 21.55
C TYR A 353 15.80 -6.10 20.20
N GLY A 354 15.74 -7.41 19.97
CA GLY A 354 16.15 -8.06 18.74
C GLY A 354 17.39 -8.91 18.90
N ARG A 355 17.62 -9.80 17.93
CA ARG A 355 18.79 -10.66 17.89
C ARG A 355 20.05 -9.81 17.74
N PRO A 356 21.06 -9.99 18.61
CA PRO A 356 22.29 -9.23 18.55
C PRO A 356 22.98 -9.49 17.21
N PHE A 357 23.56 -8.44 16.66
CA PHE A 357 24.45 -8.54 15.52
C PHE A 357 25.90 -8.44 16.03
N LEU A 358 26.83 -9.07 15.32
CA LEU A 358 28.25 -8.91 15.59
C LEU A 358 28.65 -7.48 15.21
N GLN A 359 28.83 -6.60 16.20
CA GLN A 359 29.47 -5.30 15.98
C GLN A 359 30.73 -5.19 16.83
N LYS A 360 31.87 -5.12 16.14
CA LYS A 360 33.09 -4.51 16.66
C LYS A 360 32.92 -3.01 16.46
N ASN A 361 32.74 -2.23 17.52
CA ASN A 361 32.95 -0.77 17.52
C ASN A 361 32.95 -0.25 18.96
N ASP A 362 33.99 0.50 19.32
CA ASP A 362 34.24 1.14 20.62
C ASP A 362 33.49 2.48 20.81
N GLN A 363 32.44 2.74 20.02
CA GLN A 363 31.66 3.98 20.11
C GLN A 363 30.67 3.96 21.29
N THR A 364 30.36 5.14 21.84
CA THR A 364 29.33 5.33 22.88
C THR A 364 27.96 4.85 22.37
N LYS A 365 27.34 3.94 23.13
CA LYS A 365 26.05 3.31 22.79
C LYS A 365 24.92 3.87 23.63
N TYR A 366 23.84 4.29 22.98
CA TYR A 366 22.59 4.68 23.61
C TYR A 366 21.50 3.68 23.25
N TYR A 367 20.77 3.21 24.25
CA TYR A 367 19.72 2.21 24.05
C TYR A 367 18.35 2.84 24.02
N ILE A 368 17.54 2.49 23.02
CA ILE A 368 16.15 2.93 22.92
C ILE A 368 15.19 1.76 22.68
N PRO A 369 13.89 1.90 23.02
CA PRO A 369 12.92 0.83 22.77
C PRO A 369 12.76 0.44 21.30
N THR A 370 12.64 1.44 20.42
CA THR A 370 12.45 1.24 18.98
C THR A 370 13.01 2.41 18.18
N LEU A 371 13.70 2.10 17.08
CA LEU A 371 14.18 3.03 16.06
C LEU A 371 13.15 3.24 14.94
N GLY A 372 12.01 2.56 15.02
CA GLY A 372 10.88 2.73 14.13
C GLY A 372 10.36 1.43 13.53
N LYS A 373 9.45 1.58 12.56
CA LYS A 373 8.69 0.48 11.96
C LYS A 373 9.35 -0.03 10.69
N VAL A 374 9.50 -1.36 10.62
CA VAL A 374 9.89 -2.08 9.41
C VAL A 374 8.82 -3.12 9.13
N ASP A 375 8.31 -3.14 7.91
CA ASP A 375 7.33 -4.14 7.48
C ASP A 375 7.98 -5.02 6.41
N LEU A 376 7.62 -6.31 6.39
CA LEU A 376 8.06 -7.25 5.38
C LEU A 376 6.83 -7.84 4.69
N ILE A 377 6.90 -7.92 3.37
CA ILE A 377 5.85 -8.39 2.50
C ILE A 377 6.39 -9.57 1.69
N LYS A 378 5.77 -10.74 1.83
CA LYS A 378 6.09 -11.94 1.04
C LYS A 378 4.97 -12.21 0.04
N TYR A 379 5.31 -12.53 -1.19
CA TYR A 379 4.33 -12.71 -2.28
C TYR A 379 4.62 -13.91 -3.19
N SER A 380 5.56 -14.80 -2.83
CA SER A 380 5.87 -16.00 -3.62
C SER A 380 4.83 -17.12 -3.58
N LYS A 381 4.09 -17.26 -2.47
CA LYS A 381 3.05 -18.29 -2.25
C LYS A 381 1.72 -17.69 -1.81
N GLY A 382 1.39 -16.51 -2.33
CA GLY A 382 0.33 -15.66 -1.82
C GLY A 382 0.90 -14.51 -0.99
N PHE A 383 0.05 -13.50 -0.77
CA PHE A 383 0.48 -12.26 -0.14
C PHE A 383 0.37 -12.34 1.39
N HIS A 384 1.50 -12.16 2.06
CA HIS A 384 1.58 -12.11 3.53
C HIS A 384 2.33 -10.85 3.96
N LEU A 385 1.68 -10.03 4.78
CA LEU A 385 2.27 -8.87 5.42
C LEU A 385 2.66 -9.21 6.85
N TYR A 386 3.96 -9.23 7.10
CA TYR A 386 4.57 -9.35 8.41
C TYR A 386 4.79 -7.94 8.96
N LYS A 387 3.93 -7.53 9.90
CA LYS A 387 4.03 -6.22 10.57
C LYS A 387 4.97 -6.33 11.75
N GLU A 388 5.77 -5.29 11.99
CA GLU A 388 6.61 -5.21 13.20
C GLU A 388 5.75 -5.19 14.49
N PRO A 389 5.83 -6.23 15.35
CA PRO A 389 5.07 -6.27 16.61
C PRO A 389 5.56 -5.25 17.65
N ARG A 390 6.82 -4.81 17.59
CA ARG A 390 7.44 -3.90 18.58
C ARG A 390 6.97 -2.44 18.49
N THR A 391 5.97 -2.13 17.66
CA THR A 391 5.47 -0.75 17.45
C THR A 391 4.29 -0.35 18.35
N GLY A 392 3.91 -1.19 19.33
CA GLY A 392 2.91 -0.88 20.36
C GLY A 392 3.52 -0.31 21.65
N ILE A 393 2.71 0.42 22.43
CA ILE A 393 3.05 0.86 23.80
C ILE A 393 3.59 -0.35 24.57
N LEU A 394 4.82 -0.23 25.06
CA LEU A 394 5.42 -1.20 25.97
C LEU A 394 4.48 -1.36 27.17
N LYS A 395 3.77 -2.49 27.27
CA LYS A 395 3.34 -2.96 28.58
C LYS A 395 4.62 -3.44 29.27
N CYS A 396 5.18 -2.59 30.12
CA CYS A 396 6.16 -3.06 31.09
C CYS A 396 5.47 -4.18 31.88
N GLY A 397 5.90 -5.42 31.69
CA GLY A 397 5.47 -6.51 32.56
C GLY A 397 5.87 -6.17 33.99
N PRO A 398 5.10 -6.59 35.01
CA PRO A 398 5.49 -6.38 36.39
C PRO A 398 6.90 -6.93 36.58
N ALA A 399 7.78 -6.13 37.18
CA ALA A 399 9.11 -6.56 37.55
C ALA A 399 8.98 -7.87 38.32
N LYS A 400 9.62 -8.93 37.84
CA LYS A 400 9.88 -10.10 38.69
C LYS A 400 10.80 -9.60 39.78
N THR A 401 10.24 -9.23 40.93
CA THR A 401 10.98 -9.12 42.16
C THR A 401 11.56 -10.49 42.43
N SER A 402 12.86 -10.65 42.20
CA SER A 402 13.63 -11.74 42.79
C SER A 402 13.47 -11.59 44.30
N LYS A 403 12.69 -12.47 44.92
CA LYS A 403 12.77 -12.66 46.36
C LYS A 403 14.13 -13.29 46.63
N ASN A 404 14.94 -12.58 47.42
CA ASN A 404 16.10 -13.14 48.11
C ASN A 404 15.65 -14.23 49.07
#